data_AF-A0AAV5C4G4-F1
#
_entry.id   AF-A0AAV5C4G4-F1
#
_cell.length_a   1.000
_cell.length_b   1.000
_cell.length_c   1.000
_cell.angle_alpha   90.00
_cell.angle_beta   90.00
_cell.angle_gamma   90.00
#
_symmetry.space_group_name_H-M   'P 1'
#
loop_
_entity.id
_entity.type
_entity.pdbx_description
1 polymer ?
#
loop_
_entity_poly.entity_id
_entity_poly.type
_entity_poly.pdbx_seq_one_letter_code
_entity_poly.pdbx_strand_id
1 'polypeptide(L)'
;MTRVIHDSARRPAQGALDLGPHLDVISPKVIPGLPVGPNNQIIYPEETQDLYLLKEIVAKDSTAARSREGRLSVRDLKRVREGSARCFKLSESVFVQQVEALAVQLTQREGELIYEKAEVKKLASFLKQVMDMEFELQALRTLIMEKTQLCNQLKKELAMIKRLEEDSSDLFELEEMLRYYDLIAGATKTTYAPEPIDVGRLLQAEIVLDADKFTIQTNGPINHAAGLERYVDSLMKRTDVEFNVVVTQMNGKDYSSNSVHVFHIGKLRIKLRKGWSTKAREAYSATMKLCGSRGSGNAAAKAVFWQARKGLSYTLAFETDRDRNAAIMLARKFASNCKVALTGPGDQVQGGT
;
A
#
# COMPACT_ATOMS: atom_id res chain seq x y z
N MET A 1 -11.14 -27.60 5.28
CA MET A 1 -10.69 -26.21 5.51
C MET A 1 -10.30 -26.05 6.98
N THR A 2 -9.21 -25.36 7.28
CA THR A 2 -8.73 -25.07 8.65
C THR A 2 -8.45 -23.57 8.82
N ARG A 3 -8.52 -23.07 10.05
CA ARG A 3 -8.08 -21.71 10.42
C ARG A 3 -6.72 -21.80 11.09
N VAL A 4 -5.84 -20.84 10.80
CA VAL A 4 -4.53 -20.72 11.42
C VAL A 4 -4.50 -19.47 12.30
N ILE A 5 -4.12 -19.60 13.57
CA ILE A 5 -4.02 -18.50 14.53
C ILE A 5 -2.56 -18.02 14.58
N HIS A 6 -2.33 -16.72 14.36
CA HIS A 6 -1.03 -16.07 14.62
C HIS A 6 -1.25 -14.99 15.65
N ASP A 7 -0.54 -15.04 16.78
CA ASP A 7 -0.55 -13.97 17.77
C ASP A 7 0.37 -12.84 17.29
N SER A 8 -0.07 -11.59 17.44
CA SER A 8 0.61 -10.42 16.88
C SER A 8 0.55 -9.28 17.87
N ALA A 9 1.65 -9.07 18.60
CA ALA A 9 1.80 -7.91 19.48
C ALA A 9 3.21 -7.33 19.37
N ARG A 10 3.34 -6.20 18.67
CA ARG A 10 3.85 -4.90 19.19
C ARG A 10 4.32 -3.96 18.09
N ARG A 11 3.76 -2.75 18.13
CA ARG A 11 4.40 -1.46 17.77
C ARG A 11 3.83 -0.41 18.75
N PRO A 12 4.42 0.78 18.93
CA PRO A 12 5.73 1.28 18.49
C PRO A 12 6.54 1.96 19.62
N ALA A 13 7.79 2.34 19.36
CA ALA A 13 8.47 3.42 20.08
C ALA A 13 9.17 4.35 19.07
N GLN A 14 8.85 5.64 19.18
CA GLN A 14 9.51 6.74 18.48
C GLN A 14 10.91 6.95 19.03
N GLY A 15 11.88 7.12 18.13
CA GLY A 15 13.21 7.65 18.42
C GLY A 15 13.62 8.54 17.25
N ALA A 16 13.54 9.85 17.45
CA ALA A 16 14.13 10.83 16.57
C ALA A 16 15.65 10.75 16.72
N LEU A 17 16.38 10.68 15.61
CA LEU A 17 17.78 11.07 15.56
C LEU A 17 17.99 12.03 14.39
N ASP A 18 18.51 13.17 14.79
CA ASP A 18 18.88 14.37 14.08
C ASP A 18 19.91 14.07 12.98
N LEU A 19 19.62 14.49 11.75
CA LEU A 19 20.58 14.51 10.65
C LEU A 19 20.88 15.97 10.33
N GLY A 20 22.00 16.47 10.88
CA GLY A 20 22.57 17.75 10.46
C GLY A 20 23.01 17.70 8.98
N PRO A 21 22.96 18.83 8.25
CA PRO A 21 23.42 18.87 6.88
C PRO A 21 24.93 19.16 6.83
N HIS A 22 25.69 18.29 6.16
CA HIS A 22 26.99 18.68 5.61
C HIS A 22 27.04 18.19 4.16
N LEU A 23 26.46 18.99 3.27
CA LEU A 23 26.66 18.87 1.83
C LEU A 23 27.72 19.89 1.45
N ASP A 24 28.94 19.40 1.20
CA ASP A 24 29.94 20.17 0.48
C ASP A 24 29.42 20.43 -0.93
N VAL A 25 29.07 21.69 -1.19
CA VAL A 25 28.66 22.18 -2.49
C VAL A 25 29.87 22.15 -3.41
N ILE A 26 29.84 21.29 -4.42
CA ILE A 26 30.77 21.35 -5.54
C ILE A 26 30.49 22.65 -6.29
N SER A 27 31.38 23.63 -6.13
CA SER A 27 31.31 24.91 -6.84
C SER A 27 31.45 24.69 -8.35
N PRO A 28 30.53 25.22 -9.18
CA PRO A 28 30.68 25.17 -10.63
C PRO A 28 31.91 26.00 -11.05
N LYS A 29 32.72 25.46 -11.96
CA LYS A 29 33.78 26.23 -12.63
C LYS A 29 33.12 27.37 -13.42
N VAL A 30 33.23 28.57 -12.88
CA VAL A 30 32.68 29.83 -13.40
C VAL A 30 33.31 30.19 -14.75
N ILE A 31 32.49 30.61 -15.71
CA ILE A 31 32.95 31.26 -16.95
C ILE A 31 33.50 32.65 -16.56
N PRO A 32 34.75 33.00 -16.88
CA PRO A 32 35.31 34.28 -16.47
C PRO A 32 34.51 35.45 -17.05
N GLY A 33 33.93 36.28 -16.17
CA GLY A 33 33.44 37.62 -16.54
C GLY A 33 31.94 37.88 -16.44
N LEU A 34 31.09 36.89 -16.13
CA LEU A 34 29.65 37.11 -15.94
C LEU A 34 29.21 36.72 -14.52
N PRO A 35 28.84 37.69 -13.66
CA PRO A 35 28.35 37.39 -12.33
C PRO A 35 26.97 36.71 -12.41
N VAL A 36 26.84 35.55 -11.76
CA VAL A 36 25.58 34.81 -11.64
C VAL A 36 24.93 35.21 -10.32
N GLY A 37 23.73 35.78 -10.40
CA GLY A 37 22.93 36.15 -9.24
C GLY A 37 22.24 34.95 -8.57
N PRO A 38 21.58 35.17 -7.42
CA PRO A 38 20.75 34.13 -6.80
C PRO A 38 19.72 33.58 -7.79
N ASN A 39 19.41 32.27 -7.71
CA ASN A 39 18.54 31.54 -8.65
C ASN A 39 19.04 31.45 -10.10
N ASN A 40 20.36 31.37 -10.34
CA ASN A 40 20.93 31.16 -11.69
C ASN A 40 20.56 32.26 -12.71
N GLN A 41 20.22 33.46 -12.27
CA GLN A 41 19.98 34.58 -13.17
C GLN A 41 21.31 35.22 -13.61
N ILE A 42 21.48 35.38 -14.93
CA ILE A 42 22.63 36.08 -15.50
C ILE A 42 22.44 37.59 -15.23
N ILE A 43 23.36 38.19 -14.47
CA ILE A 43 23.36 39.64 -14.24
C ILE A 43 24.17 40.27 -15.37
N TYR A 44 23.51 41.02 -16.24
CA TYR A 44 24.19 41.87 -17.22
C TYR A 44 24.89 43.01 -16.47
N PRO A 45 26.20 43.23 -16.65
CA PRO A 45 26.89 44.32 -16.00
C PRO A 45 26.30 45.67 -16.48
N GLU A 46 26.01 46.58 -15.54
CA GLU A 46 25.71 47.98 -15.88
C GLU A 46 26.89 48.59 -16.64
N GLU A 47 26.61 49.46 -17.62
CA GLU A 47 27.63 50.12 -18.43
C GLU A 47 28.69 50.77 -17.52
N THR A 48 29.95 50.33 -17.63
CA THR A 48 31.01 50.76 -16.71
C THR A 48 31.31 52.25 -16.88
N GLN A 49 31.77 52.90 -15.81
CA GLN A 49 32.18 54.32 -15.82
C GLN A 49 33.20 54.63 -16.94
N ASP A 50 34.06 53.67 -17.28
CA ASP A 50 35.04 53.76 -18.36
C ASP A 50 34.40 53.82 -19.76
N LEU A 51 33.30 53.10 -19.97
CA LEU A 51 32.52 53.12 -21.21
C LEU A 51 31.85 54.49 -21.41
N TYR A 52 31.36 55.10 -20.33
CA TYR A 52 30.85 56.48 -20.35
C TYR A 52 31.95 57.49 -20.70
N LEU A 53 33.13 57.37 -20.09
CA LEU A 53 34.26 58.26 -20.34
C LEU A 53 34.77 58.14 -21.79
N LEU A 54 34.83 56.92 -22.34
CA LEU A 54 35.19 56.69 -23.74
C LEU A 54 34.16 57.29 -24.70
N LYS A 55 32.86 57.13 -24.44
CA LYS A 55 31.80 57.77 -25.26
C LYS A 55 31.96 59.30 -25.26
N GLU A 56 32.31 59.90 -24.12
CA GLU A 56 32.54 61.34 -24.00
C GLU A 56 33.79 61.81 -24.75
N ILE A 57 34.90 61.05 -24.67
CA ILE A 57 36.14 61.32 -25.40
C ILE A 57 35.90 61.21 -26.91
N VAL A 58 35.25 60.13 -27.36
CA VAL A 58 34.91 59.93 -28.78
C VAL A 58 33.98 61.04 -29.29
N ALA A 59 33.02 61.49 -28.48
CA ALA A 59 32.17 62.63 -28.83
C ALA A 59 32.98 63.94 -28.93
N LYS A 60 33.88 64.21 -27.97
CA LYS A 60 34.75 65.39 -28.00
C LYS A 60 35.67 65.38 -29.21
N ASP A 61 36.34 64.28 -29.51
CA ASP A 61 37.23 64.16 -30.67
C ASP A 61 36.47 64.22 -32.00
N SER A 62 35.25 63.67 -32.06
CA SER A 62 34.39 63.74 -33.24
C SER A 62 33.95 65.18 -33.53
N THR A 63 33.61 65.96 -32.49
CA THR A 63 33.28 67.38 -32.66
C THR A 63 34.50 68.24 -33.02
N ALA A 64 35.66 67.95 -32.45
CA ALA A 64 36.92 68.61 -32.80
C ALA A 64 37.37 68.31 -34.24
N ALA A 65 37.14 67.08 -34.72
CA ALA A 65 37.42 66.68 -36.10
C ALA A 65 36.53 67.42 -37.12
N ARG A 66 35.22 67.57 -36.83
CA ARG A 66 34.28 68.34 -37.68
C ARG A 66 34.66 69.81 -37.80
N SER A 67 35.17 70.43 -36.73
CA SER A 67 35.62 71.83 -36.76
C SER A 67 36.89 72.06 -37.62
N ARG A 68 37.72 71.02 -37.83
CA ARG A 68 38.91 71.08 -38.70
C ARG A 68 38.60 70.82 -40.18
N GLU A 69 37.40 70.34 -40.48
CA GLU A 69 36.93 69.92 -41.82
C GLU A 69 36.86 71.11 -42.82
N GLY A 70 36.62 72.33 -42.35
CA GLY A 70 36.62 73.55 -43.17
C GLY A 70 37.99 74.07 -43.64
N ARG A 71 39.09 73.39 -43.28
CA ARG A 71 40.48 73.79 -43.65
C ARG A 71 41.19 72.78 -44.58
N LEU A 72 40.51 71.72 -45.00
CA LEU A 72 41.08 70.62 -45.79
C LEU A 72 40.70 70.75 -47.28
N SER A 73 41.56 70.30 -48.19
CA SER A 73 41.22 70.28 -49.62
C SER A 73 40.16 69.22 -49.94
N VAL A 74 39.39 69.41 -51.01
CA VAL A 74 38.33 68.46 -51.44
C VAL A 74 38.87 67.03 -51.62
N ARG A 75 40.13 66.88 -52.06
CA ARG A 75 40.79 65.56 -52.18
C ARG A 75 41.08 64.92 -50.84
N ASP A 76 41.44 65.73 -49.84
CA ASP A 76 41.77 65.24 -48.50
C ASP A 76 40.51 64.89 -47.72
N LEU A 77 39.43 65.67 -47.87
CA LEU A 77 38.10 65.33 -47.34
C LEU A 77 37.57 64.01 -47.88
N LYS A 78 37.70 63.77 -49.19
CA LYS A 78 37.33 62.49 -49.80
C LYS A 78 38.14 61.33 -49.21
N ARG A 79 39.44 61.51 -49.02
CA ARG A 79 40.32 60.50 -48.40
C ARG A 79 39.97 60.21 -46.94
N VAL A 80 39.64 61.23 -46.16
CA VAL A 80 39.22 61.08 -44.75
C VAL A 80 37.89 60.34 -44.66
N ARG A 81 36.91 60.67 -45.50
CA ARG A 81 35.60 59.99 -45.52
C ARG A 81 35.72 58.51 -45.92
N GLU A 82 36.53 58.22 -46.95
CA GLU A 82 36.82 56.84 -47.35
C GLU A 82 37.64 56.09 -46.28
N GLY A 83 38.56 56.77 -45.59
CA GLY A 83 39.28 56.25 -44.43
C GLY A 83 38.35 55.89 -43.27
N SER A 84 37.45 56.79 -42.90
CA SER A 84 36.48 56.58 -41.81
C SER A 84 35.49 55.45 -42.12
N ALA A 85 34.95 55.40 -43.34
CA ALA A 85 34.08 54.29 -43.77
C ALA A 85 34.82 52.94 -43.77
N ARG A 86 36.12 52.93 -44.14
CA ARG A 86 36.96 51.73 -44.04
C ARG A 86 37.21 51.33 -42.59
N CYS A 87 37.53 52.29 -41.71
CA CYS A 87 37.71 52.01 -40.27
C CYS A 87 36.44 51.48 -39.62
N PHE A 88 35.27 52.03 -39.95
CA PHE A 88 33.99 51.55 -39.43
C PHE A 88 33.70 50.11 -39.88
N LYS A 89 33.88 49.82 -41.17
CA LYS A 89 33.75 48.45 -41.70
C LYS A 89 34.75 47.49 -41.08
N LEU A 90 35.99 47.92 -40.85
CA LEU A 90 37.01 47.13 -40.16
C LEU A 90 36.60 46.87 -38.70
N SER A 91 36.09 47.87 -37.96
CA SER A 91 35.62 47.67 -36.58
C SER A 91 34.40 46.74 -36.50
N GLU A 92 33.47 46.84 -37.44
CA GLU A 92 32.31 45.95 -37.52
C GLU A 92 32.75 44.51 -37.85
N SER A 93 33.68 44.35 -38.80
CA SER A 93 34.24 43.04 -39.15
C SER A 93 34.98 42.37 -37.99
N VAL A 94 35.72 43.14 -37.18
CA VAL A 94 36.41 42.63 -35.97
C VAL A 94 35.40 42.22 -34.90
N PHE A 95 34.34 43.00 -34.69
CA PHE A 95 33.29 42.65 -33.73
C PHE A 95 32.55 41.38 -34.15
N VAL A 96 32.19 41.24 -35.43
CA VAL A 96 31.55 40.04 -35.98
C VAL A 96 32.45 38.81 -35.80
N GLN A 97 33.75 38.90 -36.12
CA GLN A 97 34.70 37.81 -35.90
C GLN A 97 34.81 37.39 -34.43
N GLN A 98 34.80 38.35 -33.50
CA GLN A 98 34.84 38.06 -32.06
C GLN A 98 33.55 37.37 -31.58
N VAL A 99 32.39 37.80 -32.05
CA VAL A 99 31.09 37.18 -31.74
C VAL A 99 31.00 35.77 -32.32
N GLU A 100 31.44 35.57 -33.57
CA GLU A 100 31.47 34.25 -34.20
C GLU A 100 32.43 33.29 -33.46
N ALA A 101 33.62 33.77 -33.07
CA ALA A 101 34.56 32.96 -32.29
C ALA A 101 33.98 32.53 -30.93
N LEU A 102 33.30 33.44 -30.23
CA LEU A 102 32.60 33.12 -28.98
C LEU A 102 31.43 32.15 -29.19
N ALA A 103 30.66 32.31 -30.26
CA ALA A 103 29.56 31.42 -30.60
C ALA A 103 30.07 29.98 -30.85
N VAL A 104 31.18 29.83 -31.59
CA VAL A 104 31.81 28.51 -31.79
C VAL A 104 32.26 27.90 -30.47
N GLN A 105 32.94 28.66 -29.60
CA GLN A 105 33.35 28.17 -28.28
C GLN A 105 32.16 27.74 -27.41
N LEU A 106 31.07 28.50 -27.42
CA LEU A 106 29.85 28.16 -26.68
C LEU A 106 29.21 26.88 -27.20
N THR A 107 29.11 26.70 -28.51
CA THR A 107 28.54 25.47 -29.09
C THR A 107 29.38 24.23 -28.77
N GLN A 108 30.72 24.36 -28.79
CA GLN A 108 31.61 23.27 -28.39
C GLN A 108 31.44 22.91 -26.91
N ARG A 109 31.40 23.91 -26.03
CA ARG A 109 31.18 23.74 -24.58
C ARG A 109 29.81 23.11 -24.29
N GLU A 110 28.78 23.51 -25.02
CA GLU A 110 27.44 22.93 -24.89
C GLU A 110 27.44 21.45 -25.27
N GLY A 111 28.15 21.06 -26.33
CA GLY A 111 28.34 19.66 -26.71
C GLY A 111 29.01 18.82 -25.62
N GLU A 112 30.08 19.35 -24.99
CA GLU A 112 30.77 18.70 -23.86
C GLU A 112 29.82 18.51 -22.67
N LEU A 113 29.05 19.54 -22.31
CA LEU A 113 28.09 19.48 -21.20
C LEU A 113 26.95 18.49 -21.46
N ILE A 114 26.48 18.39 -22.71
CA ILE A 114 25.46 17.40 -23.10
C ILE A 114 26.01 15.98 -22.91
N TYR A 115 27.27 15.75 -23.31
CA TYR A 115 27.93 14.46 -23.13
C TYR A 115 28.12 14.11 -21.65
N GLU A 116 28.66 15.03 -20.85
CA GLU A 116 28.83 14.83 -19.40
C GLU A 116 27.48 14.58 -18.70
N LYS A 117 26.43 15.33 -19.07
CA LYS A 117 25.08 15.14 -18.53
C LYS A 117 24.52 13.76 -18.85
N ALA A 118 24.78 13.22 -20.04
CA ALA A 118 24.37 11.88 -20.41
C ALA A 118 25.08 10.82 -19.55
N GLU A 119 26.38 10.98 -19.32
CA GLU A 119 27.15 10.04 -18.49
C GLU A 119 26.74 10.11 -17.01
N VAL A 120 26.53 11.31 -16.47
CA VAL A 120 26.01 11.50 -15.10
C VAL A 120 24.63 10.85 -14.94
N LYS A 121 23.74 10.97 -15.94
CA LYS A 121 22.42 10.33 -15.90
C LYS A 121 22.54 8.81 -15.89
N LYS A 122 23.49 8.26 -16.65
CA LYS A 122 23.79 6.82 -16.66
C LYS A 122 24.32 6.36 -15.30
N LEU A 123 25.29 7.06 -14.72
CA LEU A 123 25.80 6.78 -13.37
C LEU A 123 24.71 6.86 -12.29
N ALA A 124 23.85 7.87 -12.34
CA ALA A 124 22.72 7.98 -11.41
C ALA A 124 21.75 6.79 -11.51
N SER A 125 21.50 6.28 -12.72
CA SER A 125 20.66 5.10 -12.90
C SER A 125 21.29 3.85 -12.30
N PHE A 126 22.61 3.67 -12.43
CA PHE A 126 23.33 2.56 -11.80
C PHE A 126 23.33 2.67 -10.28
N LEU A 127 23.59 3.86 -9.73
CA LEU A 127 23.56 4.09 -8.28
C LEU A 127 22.18 3.76 -7.70
N LYS A 128 21.09 4.12 -8.39
CA LYS A 128 19.74 3.76 -7.97
C LYS A 128 19.55 2.24 -7.89
N GLN A 129 19.99 1.50 -8.92
CA GLN A 129 19.89 0.04 -8.93
C GLN A 129 20.71 -0.61 -7.79
N VAL A 130 21.91 -0.10 -7.52
CA VAL A 130 22.75 -0.58 -6.42
C VAL A 130 22.05 -0.37 -5.08
N MET A 131 21.48 0.81 -4.84
CA MET A 131 20.75 1.07 -3.59
C MET A 131 19.52 0.17 -3.44
N ASP A 132 18.71 0.02 -4.49
CA ASP A 132 17.53 -0.86 -4.46
C ASP A 132 17.94 -2.31 -4.10
N MET A 133 19.03 -2.79 -4.69
CA MET A 133 19.59 -4.11 -4.37
C MET A 133 20.16 -4.20 -2.95
N GLU A 134 20.78 -3.15 -2.43
CA GLU A 134 21.25 -3.09 -1.03
C GLU A 134 20.09 -3.16 -0.04
N PHE A 135 18.98 -2.48 -0.31
CA PHE A 135 17.76 -2.59 0.50
C PHE A 135 17.17 -4.00 0.47
N GLU A 136 17.12 -4.63 -0.71
CA GLU A 136 16.68 -6.03 -0.85
C GLU A 136 17.60 -6.98 -0.06
N LEU A 137 18.92 -6.82 -0.18
CA LEU A 137 19.89 -7.62 0.57
C LEU A 137 19.74 -7.44 2.09
N GLN A 138 19.47 -6.22 2.57
CA GLN A 138 19.24 -5.96 3.98
C GLN A 138 17.95 -6.62 4.49
N ALA A 139 16.87 -6.58 3.68
CA ALA A 139 15.63 -7.29 3.99
C ALA A 139 15.86 -8.81 4.06
N LEU A 140 16.58 -9.38 3.10
CA LEU A 140 16.92 -10.80 3.07
C LEU A 140 17.77 -11.23 4.26
N ARG A 141 18.78 -10.43 4.66
CA ARG A 141 19.59 -10.69 5.87
C ARG A 141 18.73 -10.74 7.13
N THR A 142 17.79 -9.81 7.25
CA THR A 142 16.85 -9.77 8.38
C THR A 142 15.99 -11.03 8.42
N LEU A 143 15.45 -11.43 7.27
CA LEU A 143 14.63 -12.63 7.14
C LEU A 143 15.43 -13.91 7.44
N ILE A 144 16.66 -14.01 6.96
CA ILE A 144 17.56 -15.13 7.26
C ILE A 144 17.84 -15.20 8.77
N MET A 145 18.09 -14.06 9.42
CA MET A 145 18.33 -14.00 10.85
C MET A 145 17.12 -14.49 11.65
N GLU A 146 15.90 -14.03 11.32
CA GLU A 146 14.65 -14.49 11.92
C GLU A 146 14.44 -16.00 11.71
N LYS A 147 14.61 -16.48 10.47
CA LYS A 147 14.51 -17.91 10.15
C LYS A 147 15.54 -18.76 10.90
N THR A 148 16.74 -18.23 11.09
CA THR A 148 17.83 -18.90 11.82
C THR A 148 17.50 -18.98 13.31
N GLN A 149 16.95 -17.92 13.89
CA GLN A 149 16.49 -17.91 15.28
C GLN A 149 15.37 -18.94 15.50
N LEU A 150 14.38 -18.98 14.61
CA LEU A 150 13.30 -19.99 14.66
C LEU A 150 13.85 -21.41 14.50
N CYS A 151 14.78 -21.63 13.56
CA CYS A 151 15.42 -22.94 13.39
C CYS A 151 16.18 -23.38 14.65
N ASN A 152 16.87 -22.45 15.33
CA ASN A 152 17.54 -22.74 16.58
C ASN A 152 16.57 -23.02 17.72
N GLN A 153 15.42 -22.35 17.77
CA GLN A 153 14.34 -22.64 18.72
C GLN A 153 13.75 -24.03 18.46
N LEU A 154 13.38 -24.34 17.21
CA LEU A 154 12.91 -25.66 16.79
C LEU A 154 13.91 -26.78 17.11
N LYS A 155 15.21 -26.56 16.90
CA LYS A 155 16.25 -27.54 17.28
C LYS A 155 16.31 -27.78 18.79
N LYS A 156 16.11 -26.75 19.61
CA LYS A 156 16.05 -26.87 21.07
C LYS A 156 14.78 -27.60 21.52
N GLU A 157 13.64 -27.28 20.93
CA GLU A 157 12.36 -27.96 21.18
C GLU A 157 12.44 -29.42 20.76
N LEU A 158 12.95 -29.73 19.56
CA LEU A 158 13.18 -31.11 19.11
C LEU A 158 14.12 -31.89 20.03
N ALA A 159 15.17 -31.25 20.54
CA ALA A 159 16.07 -31.89 21.51
C ALA A 159 15.40 -32.09 22.88
N MET A 160 14.43 -31.25 23.25
CA MET A 160 13.62 -31.40 24.46
C MET A 160 12.60 -32.53 24.30
N ILE A 161 11.91 -32.58 23.15
CA ILE A 161 10.97 -33.64 22.79
C ILE A 161 11.68 -34.99 22.74
N LYS A 162 12.84 -35.11 22.07
CA LYS A 162 13.61 -36.38 22.05
C LYS A 162 14.03 -36.87 23.44
N ARG A 163 14.34 -35.94 24.36
CA ARG A 163 14.65 -36.29 25.76
C ARG A 163 13.41 -36.75 26.53
N LEU A 164 12.24 -36.22 26.19
CA LEU A 164 10.96 -36.60 26.79
C LEU A 164 10.40 -37.89 26.16
N GLU A 165 10.76 -38.20 24.91
CA GLU A 165 10.39 -39.42 24.18
C GLU A 165 11.11 -40.67 24.72
N GLU A 166 12.32 -40.50 25.27
CA GLU A 166 13.07 -41.55 25.99
C GLU A 166 12.47 -41.84 27.39
N ASP A 167 11.80 -40.86 28.00
CA ASP A 167 11.15 -40.96 29.31
C ASP A 167 9.63 -41.14 29.16
N SER A 168 9.21 -42.32 28.69
CA SER A 168 7.91 -42.95 29.01
C SER A 168 6.62 -42.11 28.85
N SER A 169 5.84 -42.54 27.86
CA SER A 169 4.36 -42.60 27.88
C SER A 169 3.65 -41.25 27.94
N ASP A 170 3.27 -40.65 26.80
CA ASP A 170 2.05 -39.82 26.76
C ASP A 170 1.51 -39.62 25.33
N LEU A 171 0.44 -40.37 25.04
CA LEU A 171 -0.44 -40.25 23.87
C LEU A 171 -1.22 -38.91 23.84
N PHE A 172 -0.95 -38.00 24.78
CA PHE A 172 -1.77 -36.83 25.08
C PHE A 172 -1.33 -35.54 24.33
N GLU A 173 -0.08 -35.45 23.88
CA GLU A 173 0.43 -34.23 23.20
C GLU A 173 0.05 -34.12 21.70
N LEU A 174 -0.29 -35.22 21.03
CA LEU A 174 -0.81 -35.20 19.65
C LEU A 174 -2.15 -34.46 19.55
N GLU A 175 -2.93 -34.44 20.62
CA GLU A 175 -4.22 -33.74 20.70
C GLU A 175 -4.04 -32.21 20.84
N GLU A 176 -2.88 -31.76 21.35
CA GLU A 176 -2.56 -30.34 21.48
C GLU A 176 -1.93 -29.76 20.20
N MET A 177 -1.20 -30.56 19.40
CA MET A 177 -0.77 -30.21 18.04
C MET A 177 -1.94 -29.98 17.07
N LEU A 178 -3.09 -30.63 17.30
CA LEU A 178 -4.34 -30.36 16.56
C LEU A 178 -4.96 -28.99 16.91
N ARG A 179 -4.52 -28.31 17.98
CA ARG A 179 -4.96 -26.92 18.29
C ARG A 179 -4.28 -25.85 17.43
N TYR A 180 -3.26 -26.20 16.63
CA TYR A 180 -2.63 -25.27 15.69
C TYR A 180 -3.49 -25.03 14.42
N TYR A 181 -4.46 -25.91 14.15
CA TYR A 181 -5.39 -25.81 13.02
C TYR A 181 -6.83 -26.02 13.49
N ASP A 182 -7.63 -24.95 13.58
CA ASP A 182 -9.05 -25.09 13.86
C ASP A 182 -9.77 -25.63 12.61
N LEU A 183 -10.07 -26.93 12.59
CA LEU A 183 -10.87 -27.52 11.52
C LEU A 183 -12.25 -26.86 11.46
N ILE A 184 -12.58 -26.29 10.30
CA ILE A 184 -13.90 -25.71 10.05
C ILE A 184 -14.85 -26.86 9.72
N ALA A 185 -15.45 -27.46 10.75
CA ALA A 185 -16.30 -28.64 10.59
C ALA A 185 -17.43 -28.38 9.56
N GLY A 186 -17.57 -29.27 8.58
CA GLY A 186 -18.53 -29.16 7.48
C GLY A 186 -18.07 -28.35 6.26
N ALA A 187 -16.92 -27.65 6.33
CA ALA A 187 -16.33 -26.95 5.18
C ALA A 187 -15.45 -27.90 4.34
N THR A 188 -16.10 -28.89 3.73
CA THR A 188 -15.49 -29.94 2.88
C THR A 188 -15.79 -29.75 1.39
N LYS A 189 -16.41 -28.63 1.02
CA LYS A 189 -16.76 -28.30 -0.37
C LYS A 189 -15.66 -27.48 -1.01
N THR A 190 -15.64 -27.46 -2.34
CA THR A 190 -14.66 -26.73 -3.16
C THR A 190 -14.75 -25.20 -3.04
N THR A 191 -15.82 -24.69 -2.44
CA THR A 191 -16.03 -23.25 -2.20
C THR A 191 -16.31 -23.03 -0.73
N TYR A 192 -15.64 -22.04 -0.15
CA TYR A 192 -15.87 -21.58 1.21
C TYR A 192 -16.05 -20.06 1.21
N ALA A 193 -17.09 -19.57 1.88
CA ALA A 193 -17.36 -18.14 2.01
C ALA A 193 -17.04 -17.67 3.43
N PRO A 194 -15.96 -16.87 3.64
CA PRO A 194 -15.52 -16.44 4.96
C PRO A 194 -16.65 -15.83 5.80
N GLU A 195 -16.68 -16.15 7.09
CA GLU A 195 -17.62 -15.64 8.09
C GLU A 195 -16.88 -14.80 9.15
N PRO A 196 -17.59 -14.07 10.04
CA PRO A 196 -16.94 -13.12 10.94
C PRO A 196 -15.83 -13.67 11.85
N ILE A 197 -15.84 -14.98 12.17
CA ILE A 197 -14.76 -15.59 12.99
C ILE A 197 -13.46 -15.84 12.20
N ASP A 198 -13.53 -15.79 10.86
CA ASP A 198 -12.38 -15.99 9.99
C ASP A 198 -11.58 -14.70 9.78
N VAL A 199 -12.16 -13.54 10.12
CA VAL A 199 -11.50 -12.23 9.99
C VAL A 199 -10.23 -12.20 10.83
N GLY A 200 -9.13 -11.70 10.25
CA GLY A 200 -7.82 -11.68 10.87
C GLY A 200 -7.08 -13.03 10.85
N ARG A 201 -7.68 -14.10 10.32
CA ARG A 201 -7.06 -15.43 10.23
C ARG A 201 -6.64 -15.77 8.81
N LEU A 202 -5.61 -16.59 8.70
CA LEU A 202 -5.28 -17.27 7.45
C LEU A 202 -6.17 -18.50 7.31
N LEU A 203 -6.69 -18.74 6.10
CA LEU A 203 -7.50 -19.90 5.80
C LEU A 203 -6.71 -20.88 4.93
N GLN A 204 -6.69 -22.15 5.33
CA GLN A 204 -5.99 -23.22 4.63
C GLN A 204 -6.96 -24.30 4.14
N ALA A 205 -6.77 -24.77 2.91
CA ALA A 205 -7.47 -25.91 2.35
C ALA A 205 -6.48 -27.04 2.07
N GLU A 206 -6.88 -28.24 2.43
CA GLU A 206 -6.18 -29.47 2.07
C GLU A 206 -7.00 -30.16 0.98
N ILE A 207 -6.35 -30.48 -0.13
CA ILE A 207 -6.95 -31.12 -1.29
C ILE A 207 -6.24 -32.45 -1.48
N VAL A 208 -7.01 -33.54 -1.47
CA VAL A 208 -6.50 -34.88 -1.74
C VAL A 208 -6.95 -35.27 -3.14
N LEU A 209 -6.00 -35.54 -4.02
CA LEU A 209 -6.21 -36.03 -5.39
C LEU A 209 -5.47 -37.37 -5.50
N ASP A 210 -6.22 -38.45 -5.69
CA ASP A 210 -5.71 -39.82 -5.65
C ASP A 210 -4.96 -40.14 -4.34
N ALA A 211 -3.63 -40.22 -4.40
CA ALA A 211 -2.74 -40.44 -3.26
C ALA A 211 -1.97 -39.18 -2.81
N ASP A 212 -2.07 -38.09 -3.58
CA ASP A 212 -1.32 -36.87 -3.35
C ASP A 212 -2.11 -35.87 -2.51
N LYS A 213 -1.43 -35.24 -1.56
CA LYS A 213 -1.98 -34.23 -0.65
C LYS A 213 -1.40 -32.86 -0.98
N PHE A 214 -2.27 -31.95 -1.39
CA PHE A 214 -1.93 -30.56 -1.68
C PHE A 214 -2.47 -29.66 -0.59
N THR A 215 -1.65 -28.73 -0.12
CA THR A 215 -2.08 -27.71 0.84
C THR A 215 -2.01 -26.34 0.17
N ILE A 216 -3.12 -25.61 0.17
CA ILE A 216 -3.21 -24.24 -0.32
C ILE A 216 -3.70 -23.33 0.81
N GLN A 217 -3.28 -22.07 0.79
CA GLN A 217 -3.61 -21.11 1.84
C GLN A 217 -3.89 -19.74 1.20
N THR A 218 -4.68 -18.91 1.89
CA THR A 218 -4.89 -17.53 1.46
C THR A 218 -3.59 -16.72 1.48
N ASN A 219 -3.43 -15.78 0.54
CA ASN A 219 -2.24 -14.92 0.43
C ASN A 219 -2.00 -14.01 1.64
N GLY A 220 -2.98 -13.89 2.52
CA GLY A 220 -2.95 -13.09 3.73
C GLY A 220 -4.18 -13.36 4.60
N PRO A 221 -4.24 -12.74 5.79
CA PRO A 221 -5.41 -12.83 6.67
C PRO A 221 -6.69 -12.30 5.99
N ILE A 222 -7.84 -12.83 6.39
CA ILE A 222 -9.13 -12.32 5.90
C ILE A 222 -9.35 -10.89 6.42
N ASN A 223 -9.57 -9.96 5.49
CA ASN A 223 -9.78 -8.55 5.80
C ASN A 223 -11.11 -8.28 6.52
N HIS A 224 -11.13 -7.23 7.33
CA HIS A 224 -12.36 -6.69 7.90
C HIS A 224 -13.26 -6.12 6.81
N ALA A 225 -14.57 -6.29 6.95
CA ALA A 225 -15.55 -5.64 6.08
C ALA A 225 -15.75 -4.18 6.51
N ALA A 226 -15.40 -3.24 5.63
CA ALA A 226 -15.47 -1.80 5.92
C ALA A 226 -16.87 -1.37 6.38
N GLY A 227 -16.95 -0.73 7.56
CA GLY A 227 -18.19 -0.21 8.11
C GLY A 227 -19.21 -1.26 8.59
N LEU A 228 -18.85 -2.55 8.62
CA LEU A 228 -19.71 -3.60 9.17
C LEU A 228 -19.88 -3.46 10.69
N GLU A 229 -18.79 -3.19 11.42
CA GLU A 229 -18.83 -3.02 12.88
C GLU A 229 -19.76 -1.89 13.30
N ARG A 230 -19.60 -0.70 12.70
CA ARG A 230 -20.49 0.45 12.92
C ARG A 230 -21.95 0.13 12.61
N TYR A 231 -22.20 -0.67 11.56
CA TYR A 231 -23.55 -1.11 11.21
C TYR A 231 -24.12 -2.03 12.32
N VAL A 232 -23.37 -3.03 12.77
CA VAL A 232 -23.77 -3.92 13.87
C VAL A 232 -24.04 -3.14 15.16
N ASP A 233 -23.19 -2.17 15.51
CA ASP A 233 -23.37 -1.37 16.72
C ASP A 233 -24.64 -0.49 16.65
N SER A 234 -25.02 -0.04 15.46
CA SER A 234 -26.30 0.65 15.26
C SER A 234 -27.50 -0.28 15.46
N LEU A 235 -27.39 -1.55 15.02
CA LEU A 235 -28.42 -2.57 15.18
C LEU A 235 -28.59 -2.99 16.65
N MET A 236 -27.51 -3.05 17.43
CA MET A 236 -27.55 -3.42 18.86
C MET A 236 -28.40 -2.49 19.73
N LYS A 237 -28.66 -1.27 19.27
CA LYS A 237 -29.54 -0.31 19.98
C LYS A 237 -30.99 -0.77 19.97
N ARG A 238 -31.40 -1.58 19.00
CA ARG A 238 -32.75 -2.12 18.86
C ARG A 238 -32.93 -3.35 19.77
N THR A 239 -34.16 -3.61 20.21
CA THR A 239 -34.48 -4.80 21.01
C THR A 239 -34.69 -6.05 20.17
N ASP A 240 -35.11 -5.86 18.92
CA ASP A 240 -35.32 -6.89 17.91
C ASP A 240 -34.99 -6.31 16.53
N VAL A 241 -34.27 -7.10 15.74
CA VAL A 241 -33.81 -6.73 14.39
C VAL A 241 -34.30 -7.79 13.42
N GLU A 242 -34.86 -7.34 12.30
CA GLU A 242 -35.49 -8.18 11.30
C GLU A 242 -34.65 -8.20 10.02
N PHE A 243 -34.44 -9.40 9.49
CA PHE A 243 -33.82 -9.62 8.19
C PHE A 243 -34.77 -10.43 7.30
N ASN A 244 -34.94 -10.00 6.06
CA ASN A 244 -35.61 -10.80 5.04
C ASN A 244 -34.69 -11.94 4.63
N VAL A 245 -35.21 -13.16 4.67
CA VAL A 245 -34.46 -14.35 4.28
C VAL A 245 -35.32 -15.32 3.47
N VAL A 246 -34.69 -16.15 2.65
CA VAL A 246 -35.31 -17.31 2.04
C VAL A 246 -34.75 -18.57 2.69
N VAL A 247 -35.61 -19.50 3.10
CA VAL A 247 -35.18 -20.79 3.61
C VAL A 247 -34.80 -21.66 2.42
N THR A 248 -33.51 -22.01 2.30
CA THR A 248 -33.03 -22.89 1.21
C THR A 248 -32.98 -24.35 1.65
N GLN A 249 -32.73 -24.61 2.94
CA GLN A 249 -32.75 -25.95 3.50
C GLN A 249 -33.38 -25.97 4.89
N MET A 250 -33.99 -27.10 5.22
CA MET A 250 -34.50 -27.42 6.56
C MET A 250 -34.02 -28.83 6.94
N ASN A 251 -33.35 -28.96 8.08
CA ASN A 251 -32.76 -30.21 8.55
C ASN A 251 -31.85 -30.88 7.51
N GLY A 252 -31.10 -30.08 6.74
CA GLY A 252 -30.18 -30.55 5.70
C GLY A 252 -30.86 -31.02 4.40
N LYS A 253 -32.19 -30.94 4.30
CA LYS A 253 -32.93 -31.22 3.08
C LYS A 253 -33.35 -29.92 2.40
N ASP A 254 -33.35 -29.91 1.08
CA ASP A 254 -33.76 -28.74 0.31
C ASP A 254 -35.21 -28.37 0.62
N TYR A 255 -35.43 -27.06 0.80
CA TYR A 255 -36.72 -26.50 1.12
C TYR A 255 -37.32 -25.90 -0.15
N SER A 256 -38.39 -26.52 -0.66
CA SER A 256 -38.95 -26.22 -2.00
C SER A 256 -39.63 -24.85 -2.14
N SER A 257 -39.83 -24.11 -1.04
CA SER A 257 -40.56 -22.85 -1.05
C SER A 257 -39.62 -21.64 -1.07
N ASN A 258 -39.69 -20.87 -2.15
CA ASN A 258 -38.95 -19.60 -2.32
C ASN A 258 -39.63 -18.41 -1.62
N SER A 259 -40.51 -18.65 -0.65
CA SER A 259 -41.20 -17.55 0.04
C SER A 259 -40.22 -16.78 0.93
N VAL A 260 -40.39 -15.47 0.98
CA VAL A 260 -39.68 -14.61 1.93
C VAL A 260 -40.16 -14.91 3.35
N HIS A 261 -39.20 -15.06 4.25
CA HIS A 261 -39.35 -15.23 5.68
C HIS A 261 -38.71 -14.03 6.39
N VAL A 262 -39.12 -13.79 7.63
CA VAL A 262 -38.49 -12.78 8.48
C VAL A 262 -37.70 -13.50 9.57
N PHE A 263 -36.40 -13.24 9.60
CA PHE A 263 -35.46 -13.72 10.61
C PHE A 263 -35.23 -12.63 11.64
N HIS A 264 -35.78 -12.84 12.82
CA HIS A 264 -35.70 -11.95 13.97
C HIS A 264 -34.52 -12.34 14.85
N ILE A 265 -33.67 -11.36 15.15
CA ILE A 265 -32.55 -11.48 16.08
C ILE A 265 -32.80 -10.48 17.21
N GLY A 266 -33.37 -10.98 18.31
CA GLY A 266 -33.66 -10.18 19.49
C GLY A 266 -32.68 -10.46 20.62
N LYS A 267 -32.65 -9.56 21.61
CA LYS A 267 -31.68 -9.62 22.73
C LYS A 267 -31.64 -10.95 23.49
N LEU A 268 -32.74 -11.70 23.51
CA LEU A 268 -32.88 -12.95 24.28
C LEU A 268 -33.12 -14.19 23.42
N ARG A 269 -33.43 -14.03 22.13
CA ARG A 269 -33.92 -15.13 21.28
C ARG A 269 -33.80 -14.83 19.80
N ILE A 270 -33.79 -15.90 19.02
CA ILE A 270 -33.92 -15.87 17.57
C ILE A 270 -35.29 -16.45 17.17
N LYS A 271 -35.94 -15.86 16.17
CA LYS A 271 -37.23 -16.32 15.66
C LYS A 271 -37.27 -16.26 14.13
N LEU A 272 -37.84 -17.28 13.50
CA LEU A 272 -38.09 -17.32 12.06
C LEU A 272 -39.60 -17.33 11.79
N ARG A 273 -40.08 -16.45 10.93
CA ARG A 273 -41.50 -16.33 10.55
C ARG A 273 -41.73 -16.45 9.05
N LYS A 274 -42.87 -17.00 8.66
CA LYS A 274 -43.43 -16.88 7.30
C LYS A 274 -44.79 -16.19 7.42
N GLY A 275 -44.83 -14.90 7.12
CA GLY A 275 -46.00 -14.06 7.42
C GLY A 275 -46.40 -14.15 8.89
N TRP A 276 -47.63 -14.56 9.15
CA TRP A 276 -48.16 -14.68 10.52
C TRP A 276 -47.62 -15.90 11.28
N SER A 277 -47.26 -16.97 10.55
CA SER A 277 -46.81 -18.24 11.12
C SER A 277 -45.37 -18.15 11.65
N THR A 278 -45.15 -18.63 12.88
CA THR A 278 -43.81 -18.80 13.45
C THR A 278 -43.30 -20.20 13.11
N LYS A 279 -42.16 -20.28 12.42
CA LYS A 279 -41.53 -21.55 12.04
C LYS A 279 -40.63 -22.09 13.15
N ALA A 280 -39.88 -21.19 13.78
CA ALA A 280 -39.06 -21.49 14.94
C ALA A 280 -38.92 -20.25 15.82
N ARG A 281 -38.77 -20.46 17.13
CA ARG A 281 -38.56 -19.40 18.12
C ARG A 281 -37.84 -20.01 19.30
N GLU A 282 -36.57 -19.69 19.46
CA GLU A 282 -35.71 -20.31 20.46
C GLU A 282 -34.92 -19.24 21.19
N ALA A 283 -34.88 -19.33 22.52
CA ALA A 283 -33.98 -18.52 23.33
C ALA A 283 -32.53 -18.95 23.08
N TYR A 284 -31.58 -18.05 23.30
CA TYR A 284 -30.17 -18.42 23.23
C TYR A 284 -29.89 -19.56 24.24
N SER A 285 -29.24 -20.62 23.75
CA SER A 285 -28.90 -21.78 24.57
C SER A 285 -27.56 -22.38 24.10
N ALA A 286 -26.92 -23.15 24.96
CA ALA A 286 -25.67 -23.85 24.62
C ALA A 286 -25.81 -24.84 23.45
N THR A 287 -27.03 -25.31 23.18
CA THR A 287 -27.33 -26.25 22.08
C THR A 287 -27.61 -25.55 20.75
N MET A 288 -27.89 -24.23 20.77
CA MET A 288 -28.09 -23.46 19.56
C MET A 288 -26.76 -23.27 18.82
N LYS A 289 -26.78 -23.39 17.49
CA LYS A 289 -25.61 -23.14 16.65
C LYS A 289 -25.92 -22.14 15.55
N LEU A 290 -24.96 -21.27 15.23
CA LEU A 290 -25.09 -20.26 14.18
C LEU A 290 -23.73 -19.93 13.56
N CYS A 291 -23.64 -20.08 12.23
CA CYS A 291 -22.45 -19.75 11.45
C CYS A 291 -22.80 -19.42 9.99
N GLY A 292 -21.84 -18.92 9.22
CA GLY A 292 -21.95 -18.89 7.77
C GLY A 292 -22.21 -20.29 7.21
N SER A 293 -22.95 -20.38 6.10
CA SER A 293 -23.16 -21.67 5.44
C SER A 293 -21.83 -22.21 4.90
N ARG A 294 -21.51 -23.47 5.24
CA ARG A 294 -20.29 -24.18 4.83
C ARG A 294 -20.51 -25.09 3.61
N GLY A 295 -21.69 -25.01 3.00
CA GLY A 295 -22.08 -25.79 1.82
C GLY A 295 -21.58 -25.19 0.49
N SER A 296 -21.82 -25.92 -0.61
CA SER A 296 -21.30 -25.59 -1.95
C SER A 296 -22.13 -24.51 -2.64
N GLY A 297 -21.45 -23.64 -3.42
CA GLY A 297 -22.04 -22.71 -4.38
C GLY A 297 -21.92 -21.23 -4.01
N ASN A 298 -22.09 -20.35 -5.00
CA ASN A 298 -22.02 -18.88 -4.84
C ASN A 298 -23.03 -18.31 -3.82
N ALA A 299 -24.07 -19.07 -3.47
CA ALA A 299 -25.05 -18.68 -2.45
C ALA A 299 -24.48 -18.71 -1.02
N ALA A 300 -23.37 -19.42 -0.76
CA ALA A 300 -22.79 -19.56 0.58
C ALA A 300 -22.37 -18.22 1.22
N ALA A 301 -21.95 -17.24 0.40
CA ALA A 301 -21.61 -15.89 0.85
C ALA A 301 -22.80 -15.13 1.46
N LYS A 302 -24.02 -15.48 1.07
CA LYS A 302 -25.27 -14.87 1.55
C LYS A 302 -26.06 -15.77 2.50
N ALA A 303 -25.57 -16.98 2.79
CA ALA A 303 -26.32 -17.95 3.57
C ALA A 303 -25.77 -18.12 5.00
N VAL A 304 -26.67 -18.32 5.95
CA VAL A 304 -26.41 -18.68 7.35
C VAL A 304 -26.94 -20.08 7.61
N PHE A 305 -26.19 -20.89 8.32
CA PHE A 305 -26.69 -22.09 8.98
C PHE A 305 -27.12 -21.76 10.41
N TRP A 306 -28.37 -22.02 10.74
CA TRP A 306 -28.93 -21.85 12.08
C TRP A 306 -29.53 -23.15 12.58
N GLN A 307 -28.94 -23.75 13.61
CA GLN A 307 -29.55 -24.82 14.38
C GLN A 307 -30.27 -24.20 15.57
N ALA A 308 -31.60 -24.16 15.49
CA ALA A 308 -32.45 -23.58 16.54
C ALA A 308 -32.39 -24.44 17.81
N ARG A 309 -32.49 -25.77 17.64
CA ARG A 309 -32.36 -26.79 18.67
C ARG A 309 -31.96 -28.13 18.04
N LYS A 310 -31.66 -29.14 18.85
CA LYS A 310 -31.37 -30.49 18.34
C LYS A 310 -32.52 -31.01 17.47
N GLY A 311 -32.20 -31.45 16.25
CA GLY A 311 -33.19 -31.92 15.27
C GLY A 311 -33.96 -30.83 14.51
N LEU A 312 -33.65 -29.54 14.74
CA LEU A 312 -34.24 -28.43 13.99
C LEU A 312 -33.17 -27.43 13.55
N SER A 313 -32.86 -27.43 12.26
CA SER A 313 -31.94 -26.49 11.62
C SER A 313 -32.47 -25.95 10.30
N TYR A 314 -31.96 -24.78 9.93
CA TYR A 314 -32.28 -24.07 8.71
C TYR A 314 -31.01 -23.54 8.04
N THR A 315 -31.01 -23.54 6.72
CA THR A 315 -30.10 -22.72 5.93
C THR A 315 -30.89 -21.54 5.38
N LEU A 316 -30.48 -20.33 5.72
CA LEU A 316 -31.19 -19.08 5.46
C LEU A 316 -30.35 -18.21 4.52
N ALA A 317 -30.87 -17.90 3.33
CA ALA A 317 -30.25 -16.98 2.39
C ALA A 317 -30.74 -15.55 2.62
N PHE A 318 -29.80 -14.62 2.80
CA PHE A 318 -30.02 -13.19 2.98
C PHE A 318 -29.95 -12.46 1.63
N GLU A 319 -30.47 -11.23 1.60
CA GLU A 319 -30.37 -10.35 0.42
C GLU A 319 -28.90 -10.01 0.08
N THR A 320 -28.12 -9.68 1.13
CA THR A 320 -26.71 -9.28 1.01
C THR A 320 -25.80 -10.11 1.92
N ASP A 321 -24.53 -10.23 1.53
CA ASP A 321 -23.46 -10.78 2.36
C ASP A 321 -23.19 -9.92 3.61
N ARG A 322 -23.36 -8.59 3.49
CA ARG A 322 -23.28 -7.66 4.61
C ARG A 322 -24.34 -7.94 5.68
N ASP A 323 -25.59 -8.15 5.29
CA ASP A 323 -26.67 -8.48 6.24
C ASP A 323 -26.47 -9.86 6.85
N ARG A 324 -26.02 -10.85 6.06
CA ARG A 324 -25.62 -12.16 6.57
C ARG A 324 -24.55 -12.05 7.65
N ASN A 325 -23.49 -11.27 7.43
CA ASN A 325 -22.42 -11.07 8.41
C ASN A 325 -22.90 -10.26 9.63
N ALA A 326 -23.70 -9.22 9.41
CA ALA A 326 -24.28 -8.41 10.49
C ALA A 326 -25.19 -9.25 11.39
N ALA A 327 -26.01 -10.12 10.81
CA ALA A 327 -26.87 -11.05 11.52
C ALA A 327 -26.06 -12.03 12.40
N ILE A 328 -24.99 -12.62 11.88
CA ILE A 328 -24.11 -13.50 12.65
C ILE A 328 -23.48 -12.75 13.83
N MET A 329 -22.89 -11.59 13.59
CA MET A 329 -22.24 -10.78 14.63
C MET A 329 -23.23 -10.34 15.70
N LEU A 330 -24.40 -9.83 15.29
CA LEU A 330 -25.45 -9.37 16.20
C LEU A 330 -25.96 -10.49 17.09
N ALA A 331 -26.26 -11.66 16.50
CA ALA A 331 -26.71 -12.83 17.25
C ALA A 331 -25.66 -13.30 18.26
N ARG A 332 -24.38 -13.34 17.88
CA ARG A 332 -23.28 -13.70 18.78
C ARG A 332 -23.13 -12.71 19.94
N LYS A 333 -23.22 -11.39 19.67
CA LYS A 333 -23.18 -10.35 20.72
C LYS A 333 -24.35 -10.47 21.69
N PHE A 334 -25.58 -10.67 21.20
CA PHE A 334 -26.75 -10.86 22.08
C PHE A 334 -26.70 -12.18 22.87
N ALA A 335 -26.24 -13.28 22.26
CA ALA A 335 -26.02 -14.53 22.97
C ALA A 335 -24.98 -14.39 24.09
N SER A 336 -23.87 -13.67 23.82
CA SER A 336 -22.83 -13.38 24.81
C SER A 336 -23.38 -12.59 26.01
N ASN A 337 -24.24 -11.60 25.78
CA ASN A 337 -24.96 -10.90 26.85
C ASN A 337 -25.86 -11.84 27.69
N CYS A 338 -26.30 -12.96 27.11
CA CYS A 338 -27.03 -14.02 27.80
C CYS A 338 -26.10 -15.09 28.41
N LYS A 339 -24.77 -14.87 28.42
CA LYS A 339 -23.75 -15.85 28.85
C LYS A 339 -23.75 -17.14 28.02
N VAL A 340 -24.16 -17.05 26.75
CA VAL A 340 -24.18 -18.16 25.80
C VAL A 340 -23.15 -17.92 24.70
N ALA A 341 -22.23 -18.85 24.52
CA ALA A 341 -21.31 -18.83 23.40
C ALA A 341 -21.97 -19.44 22.15
N LEU A 342 -22.51 -18.58 21.29
CA LEU A 342 -23.16 -19.00 20.05
C LEU A 342 -22.14 -19.19 18.92
N THR A 343 -21.81 -20.44 18.61
CA THR A 343 -20.82 -20.79 17.57
C THR A 343 -21.41 -21.72 16.51
N GLY A 344 -20.68 -21.97 15.42
CA GLY A 344 -21.04 -23.02 14.46
C GLY A 344 -20.77 -24.42 15.01
N PRO A 345 -21.24 -25.48 14.33
CA PRO A 345 -20.85 -26.85 14.65
C PRO A 345 -19.32 -27.01 14.59
N GLY A 346 -18.73 -27.61 15.62
CA GLY A 346 -17.29 -27.87 15.70
C GLY A 346 -16.39 -26.65 15.97
N ASP A 347 -16.95 -25.44 16.06
CA ASP A 347 -16.17 -24.25 16.40
C ASP A 347 -15.94 -24.15 17.91
N GLN A 348 -14.68 -23.95 18.31
CA GLN A 348 -14.31 -23.68 19.69
C GLN A 348 -14.53 -22.22 20.07
N VAL A 349 -14.89 -22.00 21.33
CA VAL A 349 -15.03 -20.66 21.91
C VAL A 349 -13.64 -20.22 22.36
N GLN A 350 -13.06 -19.18 21.76
CA GLN A 350 -11.90 -18.54 22.37
C GLN A 350 -12.38 -17.87 23.66
N GLY A 351 -12.01 -18.47 24.80
CA GLY A 351 -12.22 -17.87 26.11
C GLY A 351 -11.32 -16.65 26.24
N GLY A 352 -11.92 -15.46 26.26
CA GLY A 352 -11.23 -14.28 26.78
C GLY A 352 -11.24 -14.36 28.30
N THR A 353 -10.08 -14.54 28.90
CA THR A 353 -9.80 -14.08 30.28
C THR A 353 -9.24 -12.67 30.23
#